data_AF-A0A9Q6LIT3-F1
#
_entry.id   AF-A0A9Q6LIT3-F1
#
_cell.length_a   1.000
_cell.length_b   1.000
_cell.length_c   1.000
_cell.angle_alpha   90.00
_cell.angle_beta   90.00
_cell.angle_gamma   90.00
#
_symmetry.space_group_name_H-M   'P 1'
#
loop_
_entity.id
_entity.type
_entity.pdbx_description
1 polymer ?
#
loop_
_entity_poly.entity_id
_entity_poly.type
_entity_poly.pdbx_seq_one_letter_code
_entity_poly.pdbx_strand_id
1 'polypeptide(L)'
;MNKELLDIYSDYLISQNHYATATGLSDLLEGSISHDKVTRFLNKNHFGSKELWSYVKKHVRQYEERKRRYLGRYFAHPMMQNRRAKRDDYKPSAVRVTQRYVP
;
A
#
# COMPACT_ATOMS: atom_id res chain seq x y z
N MET A 1 1.56 -2.53 -23.94
CA MET A 1 1.15 -1.20 -23.45
C MET A 1 2.40 -0.39 -23.14
N ASN A 2 2.54 0.81 -23.70
CA ASN A 2 3.59 1.74 -23.29
C ASN A 2 3.24 2.26 -21.89
N LYS A 3 3.93 1.75 -20.86
CA LYS A 3 3.62 2.06 -19.45
C LYS A 3 4.03 3.48 -19.08
N GLU A 4 5.19 3.92 -19.56
CA GLU A 4 5.71 5.27 -19.30
C GLU A 4 4.76 6.34 -19.83
N LEU A 5 4.27 6.19 -21.07
CA LEU A 5 3.29 7.11 -21.63
C LEU A 5 1.95 7.05 -20.89
N LEU A 6 1.53 5.88 -20.41
CA LEU A 6 0.31 5.75 -19.61
C LEU A 6 0.44 6.47 -18.28
N ASP A 7 1.54 6.23 -17.57
CA ASP A 7 1.77 6.76 -16.22
C ASP A 7 1.86 8.30 -16.28
N ILE A 8 2.60 8.87 -17.23
CA ILE A 8 2.67 10.33 -17.46
C ILE A 8 1.29 10.90 -17.81
N TYR A 9 0.54 10.23 -18.70
CA TYR A 9 -0.78 10.70 -19.09
C TYR A 9 -1.78 10.61 -17.92
N SER A 10 -1.72 9.57 -17.10
CA SER A 10 -2.58 9.45 -15.91
C SER A 10 -2.24 10.48 -14.84
N ASP A 11 -0.96 10.76 -14.61
CA ASP A 11 -0.54 11.79 -13.65
C ASP A 11 -0.97 13.17 -14.11
N TYR A 12 -0.87 13.44 -15.42
CA TYR A 12 -1.45 14.65 -16.01
C TYR A 12 -2.96 14.72 -15.76
N LEU A 13 -3.72 13.67 -16.08
CA LEU A 13 -5.18 13.65 -15.87
C LEU A 13 -5.58 13.85 -14.40
N ILE A 14 -4.82 13.31 -13.45
CA ILE A 14 -5.09 13.42 -12.01
C ILE A 14 -4.69 14.79 -11.47
N SER A 15 -3.64 15.39 -12.01
CA SER A 15 -3.14 16.70 -11.56
C SER A 15 -3.92 17.89 -12.11
N GLN A 16 -4.63 17.72 -13.22
CA GLN A 16 -5.45 18.79 -13.79
C GLN A 16 -6.82 18.89 -13.09
N ASN A 17 -7.14 20.08 -12.57
CA ASN A 17 -8.48 20.40 -12.04
C ASN A 17 -9.44 20.95 -13.12
N HIS A 18 -8.92 21.20 -14.33
CA HIS A 18 -9.67 21.72 -15.48
C HIS A 18 -9.67 20.71 -16.63
N TYR A 19 -10.21 21.10 -17.79
CA TYR A 19 -10.24 20.24 -18.99
C TYR A 19 -8.82 19.81 -19.40
N ALA A 20 -8.55 18.51 -19.27
CA ALA A 20 -7.29 17.92 -19.70
C ALA A 20 -7.31 17.68 -21.22
N THR A 21 -6.29 18.15 -21.92
CA THR A 21 -6.18 17.99 -23.38
C THR A 21 -4.81 17.44 -23.76
N ALA A 22 -4.73 16.67 -24.86
CA ALA A 22 -3.46 16.14 -25.35
C ALA A 22 -2.49 17.25 -25.77
N THR A 23 -3.02 18.36 -26.31
CA THR A 23 -2.22 19.55 -26.64
C THR A 23 -1.69 20.22 -25.37
N GLY A 24 -2.53 20.41 -24.35
CA GLY A 24 -2.08 20.98 -23.08
C GLY A 24 -1.00 20.15 -22.38
N LEU A 25 -1.04 18.82 -22.48
CA LEU A 25 0.07 17.97 -22.03
C LEU A 25 1.34 18.16 -22.88
N SER A 26 1.19 18.28 -24.19
CA SER A 26 2.32 18.50 -25.10
C SER A 26 3.03 19.81 -24.80
N ASP A 27 2.25 20.88 -24.59
CA ASP A 27 2.76 22.21 -24.23
C ASP A 27 3.44 22.18 -22.85
N LEU A 28 2.85 21.51 -21.86
CA LEU A 28 3.44 21.33 -20.52
C LEU A 28 4.81 20.64 -20.56
N LEU A 29 4.97 19.70 -21.51
CA LEU A 29 6.18 18.92 -21.68
C LEU A 29 7.11 19.48 -22.77
N GLU A 30 6.92 20.75 -23.16
CA GLU A 30 7.73 21.46 -24.17
C GLU A 30 7.87 20.66 -25.49
N GLY A 31 6.81 19.94 -25.88
CA GLY A 31 6.78 19.13 -27.10
C GLY A 31 7.54 17.80 -27.04
N SER A 32 8.15 17.43 -25.90
CA SER A 32 8.84 16.13 -25.75
C SER A 32 7.90 14.93 -25.97
N ILE A 33 6.61 15.11 -25.67
CA ILE A 33 5.52 14.21 -26.07
C ILE A 33 4.56 14.99 -26.96
N SER A 34 4.47 14.63 -28.24
CA SER A 34 3.47 15.20 -29.15
C SER A 34 2.04 14.78 -28.78
N HIS A 35 1.09 15.69 -28.91
CA HIS A 35 -0.35 15.41 -28.73
C HIS A 35 -0.87 14.30 -29.66
N ASP A 36 -0.31 14.16 -30.87
CA ASP A 36 -0.63 13.07 -31.79
C ASP A 36 -0.21 11.70 -31.23
N LYS A 37 0.91 11.66 -30.50
CA LYS A 37 1.41 10.43 -29.87
C LYS A 37 0.44 9.93 -28.82
N VAL A 38 -0.16 10.83 -28.03
CA VAL A 38 -1.20 10.52 -27.05
C VAL A 38 -2.45 9.99 -27.75
N THR A 39 -2.93 10.69 -28.77
CA THR A 39 -4.13 10.29 -29.55
C THR A 39 -3.95 8.91 -30.18
N ARG A 40 -2.81 8.66 -30.83
CA ARG A 40 -2.47 7.34 -31.40
C ARG A 40 -2.36 6.28 -30.32
N PHE A 41 -1.80 6.61 -29.16
CA PHE A 41 -1.69 5.67 -28.05
C PHE A 41 -3.06 5.22 -27.52
N LEU A 42 -3.96 6.18 -27.30
CA LEU A 42 -5.34 5.95 -26.84
C LEU A 42 -6.14 5.12 -27.87
N ASN A 43 -6.00 5.43 -29.15
CA ASN A 43 -6.71 4.72 -30.22
C ASN A 43 -6.16 3.32 -30.52
N LYS A 44 -4.87 3.07 -30.24
CA LYS A 44 -4.22 1.80 -30.61
C LYS A 44 -4.53 0.64 -29.66
N ASN A 45 -4.86 0.90 -28.40
CA ASN A 45 -5.08 -0.16 -27.41
C ASN A 45 -6.50 -0.12 -26.87
N HIS A 46 -7.06 -1.30 -26.58
CA HIS A 46 -8.31 -1.43 -25.87
C HIS A 46 -8.07 -1.21 -24.36
N PHE A 47 -8.15 0.02 -23.88
CA PHE A 47 -8.03 0.38 -22.46
C PHE A 47 -9.32 0.10 -21.69
N GLY A 48 -9.81 -1.14 -21.76
CA GLY A 48 -10.99 -1.55 -21.01
C GLY A 48 -10.70 -1.67 -19.51
N SER A 49 -11.77 -1.67 -18.72
CA SER A 49 -11.68 -1.80 -17.25
C SER A 49 -10.95 -3.08 -16.84
N LYS A 50 -11.11 -4.18 -17.59
CA LYS A 50 -10.47 -5.47 -17.31
C LYS A 50 -8.95 -5.41 -17.49
N GLU A 51 -8.50 -4.81 -18.58
CA GLU A 51 -7.08 -4.68 -18.92
C GLU A 51 -6.38 -3.75 -17.93
N LEU A 52 -7.01 -2.60 -17.64
CA LEU A 52 -6.51 -1.63 -16.65
C LEU A 52 -6.47 -2.23 -15.24
N TRP A 53 -7.51 -2.95 -14.83
CA TRP A 53 -7.52 -3.61 -13.52
C TRP A 53 -6.40 -4.65 -13.38
N SER A 54 -6.14 -5.44 -14.42
CA SER A 54 -5.04 -6.41 -14.43
C SER A 54 -3.67 -5.73 -14.25
N TYR A 55 -3.48 -4.54 -14.82
CA TYR A 55 -2.27 -3.73 -14.64
C TYR A 55 -2.13 -3.21 -13.20
N VAL A 56 -3.19 -2.60 -12.66
CA VAL A 56 -3.19 -1.98 -11.32
C VAL A 56 -3.12 -3.01 -10.20
N LYS A 57 -3.75 -4.18 -10.37
CA LYS A 57 -3.84 -5.24 -9.35
C LYS A 57 -2.48 -5.68 -8.81
N LYS A 58 -1.44 -5.69 -9.65
CA LYS A 58 -0.07 -6.04 -9.23
C LYS A 58 0.47 -5.04 -8.20
N HIS A 59 0.30 -3.74 -8.47
CA HIS A 59 0.74 -2.67 -7.57
C HIS A 59 -0.03 -2.72 -6.25
N VAL A 60 -1.36 -2.84 -6.30
CA VAL A 60 -2.20 -2.95 -5.09
C VAL A 60 -1.72 -4.08 -4.18
N ARG A 61 -1.47 -5.26 -4.73
CA ARG A 61 -1.02 -6.42 -3.94
C ARG A 61 0.34 -6.21 -3.28
N GLN A 62 1.27 -5.54 -3.95
CA GLN A 62 2.56 -5.16 -3.36
C GLN A 62 2.39 -4.20 -2.17
N TYR A 63 1.48 -3.23 -2.28
CA TYR A 63 1.16 -2.31 -1.17
C TYR A 63 0.52 -3.04 0.01
N GLU A 64 -0.43 -3.96 -0.24
CA GLU A 64 -1.06 -4.77 0.80
C GLU A 64 -0.05 -5.64 1.56
N GLU A 65 0.86 -6.30 0.85
CA GLU A 65 1.93 -7.12 1.46
C GLU A 65 2.89 -6.27 2.29
N ARG A 66 3.27 -5.08 1.80
CA ARG A 66 4.10 -4.13 2.56
C ARG A 66 3.40 -3.65 3.82
N LYS A 67 2.12 -3.28 3.72
CA LYS A 67 1.28 -2.89 4.86
C LYS A 67 1.17 -4.02 5.89
N ARG A 68 0.91 -5.25 5.45
CA ARG A 68 0.84 -6.43 6.31
C ARG A 68 2.16 -6.69 7.04
N ARG A 69 3.30 -6.59 6.36
CA ARG A 69 4.62 -6.73 6.98
C ARG A 69 4.89 -5.63 8.01
N TYR A 70 4.58 -4.38 7.68
CA TYR A 70 4.75 -3.25 8.58
C TYR A 70 3.90 -3.41 9.85
N LEU A 71 2.59 -3.58 9.69
CA LEU A 71 1.67 -3.77 10.81
C LEU A 71 2.03 -5.02 11.64
N GLY A 72 2.40 -6.12 10.98
CA GLY A 72 2.85 -7.33 11.65
C GLY A 72 4.07 -7.10 12.56
N ARG A 73 5.08 -6.33 12.13
CA ARG A 73 6.24 -6.04 12.98
C ARG A 73 5.90 -5.09 14.13
N TYR A 74 5.16 -4.02 13.86
CA TYR A 74 4.87 -2.97 14.83
C TYR A 74 3.89 -3.41 15.93
N PHE A 75 2.85 -4.17 15.58
CA PHE A 75 1.84 -4.61 16.55
C PHE A 75 2.18 -5.94 17.24
N ALA A 76 3.00 -6.81 16.63
CA ALA A 76 3.34 -8.11 17.24
C ALA A 76 4.48 -8.05 18.27
N HIS A 77 5.45 -7.13 18.15
CA HIS A 77 6.59 -7.05 19.07
C HIS A 77 6.22 -6.61 20.51
N PRO A 78 5.35 -5.60 20.74
CA PRO A 78 5.01 -5.16 22.09
C PRO A 78 4.16 -6.19 22.87
N MET A 79 3.23 -6.88 22.18
CA MET A 79 2.34 -7.87 22.81
C MET A 79 3.07 -9.15 23.27
N MET A 80 4.23 -9.47 22.69
CA MET A 80 5.03 -10.62 23.08
C MET A 80 5.98 -10.31 24.25
N GLN A 81 6.41 -9.05 24.40
CA GLN A 81 7.25 -8.60 25.51
C GLN A 81 6.49 -8.52 26.84
N ASN A 82 5.22 -8.07 26.80
CA ASN A 82 4.35 -7.99 27.99
C ASN A 82 4.03 -9.36 28.61
N ARG A 83 4.07 -10.46 27.84
CA ARG A 83 3.91 -11.82 28.40
C ARG A 83 5.15 -12.33 29.13
N ARG A 84 6.34 -11.83 28.78
CA ARG A 84 7.60 -12.28 29.38
C ARG A 84 7.84 -11.60 30.73
N ALA A 85 7.61 -10.29 30.82
CA ALA A 85 7.71 -9.53 32.07
C ALA A 85 6.80 -10.08 33.18
N LYS A 86 5.59 -10.55 32.86
CA LYS A 86 4.64 -11.10 33.84
C LYS A 86 5.02 -12.46 34.45
N ARG A 87 5.98 -13.19 33.85
CA ARG A 87 6.50 -14.44 34.44
C ARG A 87 7.61 -14.19 35.45
N ASP A 88 8.40 -13.15 35.24
CA ASP A 88 9.60 -12.90 36.04
C ASP A 88 9.30 -12.16 37.36
N ASP A 89 8.12 -11.53 37.47
CA ASP A 89 7.63 -10.88 38.70
C ASP A 89 6.95 -11.84 39.71
N TYR A 90 6.83 -13.15 39.41
CA TYR A 90 6.24 -14.12 40.33
C TYR A 90 7.22 -14.47 41.47
N LYS A 91 7.14 -13.71 42.57
CA LYS A 91 7.85 -14.01 43.82
C LYS A 91 7.16 -15.18 44.54
N PRO A 92 7.83 -16.33 44.79
CA PRO A 92 7.21 -17.52 45.37
C PRO A 92 7.12 -17.47 46.91
N SER A 93 6.72 -16.34 47.50
CA SER A 93 6.57 -16.21 48.96
C SER A 93 5.15 -16.47 49.48
N ALA A 94 4.21 -16.85 48.61
CA ALA A 94 2.81 -17.12 48.97
C ALA A 94 2.52 -18.58 49.38
N VAL A 95 3.51 -19.32 49.89
CA VAL A 95 3.25 -20.57 50.62
C VAL A 95 3.26 -20.25 52.11
N ARG A 96 2.14 -19.72 52.61
CA ARG A 96 1.90 -19.63 54.06
C ARG A 96 0.59 -20.31 54.44
N VAL A 97 0.77 -21.41 55.17
CA VAL A 97 0.04 -21.76 56.39
C VAL A 97 -1.45 -22.08 56.21
N THR A 98 -1.74 -23.30 55.77
CA THR A 98 -2.99 -24.01 56.14
C THR A 98 -2.73 -25.51 56.31
N GLN A 99 -1.88 -25.89 57.27
CA GLN A 99 -1.93 -27.23 57.86
C GLN A 99 -1.80 -27.10 59.37
N ARG A 100 -2.93 -26.77 60.01
CA ARG A 100 -3.27 -27.23 61.37
C ARG A 100 -4.74 -26.91 61.62
N TYR A 101 -5.60 -27.79 61.12
CA TYR A 101 -6.92 -28.02 61.70
C TYR A 101 -7.21 -29.51 61.58
N VAL A 102 -7.02 -30.23 62.68
CA VAL A 102 -7.52 -31.61 62.88
C VAL A 102 -7.92 -31.66 64.37
N PRO A 103 -9.07 -32.26 64.72
CA PRO A 103 -9.92 -31.89 65.87
C PRO A 103 -9.32 -32.18 67.26
#